data_AF-A0AAD9JYJ0-F1
#
_entry.id   AF-A0AAD9JYJ0-F1
#
_cell.length_a   1.000
_cell.length_b   1.000
_cell.length_c   1.000
_cell.angle_alpha   90.00
_cell.angle_beta   90.00
_cell.angle_gamma   90.00
#
_symmetry.space_group_name_H-M   'P 1'
#
loop_
_entity.id
_entity.type
_entity.pdbx_description
1 polymer ?
#
loop_
_entity_poly.entity_id
_entity_poly.type
_entity_poly.pdbx_seq_one_letter_code
_entity_poly.pdbx_strand_id
1 'polypeptide(L)'
;MFEDNPTVKSTFEKFRTLDCNQELWENSVLMTHGLGVMSAIDEIISNLDDEDTVYELILEQGRSHVRFGDDLTSDIFWAIEKPFLAAVKQMFGSRYTPKLETLYTVTIHYIISLLTHGFSSKMEEQPRDVFFTS
;
A
#
# COMPACT_ATOMS: atom_id res chain seq x y z
N MET A 1 -7.89 -1.87 9.36
CA MET A 1 -6.82 -2.50 8.54
C MET A 1 -6.10 -3.56 9.34
N PHE A 2 -5.25 -3.19 10.31
CA PHE A 2 -4.46 -4.15 11.10
C PHE A 2 -5.29 -4.93 12.13
N GLU A 3 -6.40 -4.36 12.60
CA GLU A 3 -7.39 -5.07 13.42
C GLU A 3 -8.07 -6.22 12.67
N ASP A 4 -8.39 -6.00 11.40
CA ASP A 4 -9.12 -6.95 10.57
C ASP A 4 -8.19 -7.93 9.82
N ASN A 5 -6.89 -7.62 9.75
CA ASN A 5 -5.91 -8.39 8.97
C ASN A 5 -4.61 -8.59 9.78
N PRO A 6 -4.58 -9.55 10.73
CA PRO A 6 -3.40 -9.83 11.56
C PRO A 6 -2.17 -10.24 10.73
N THR A 7 -2.37 -10.88 9.58
CA THR A 7 -1.30 -11.22 8.64
C THR A 7 -0.60 -9.98 8.08
N VAL A 8 -1.36 -8.92 7.81
CA VAL A 8 -0.81 -7.64 7.35
C VAL A 8 -0.04 -6.97 8.47
N LYS A 9 -0.49 -7.08 9.72
CA LYS A 9 0.24 -6.57 10.88
C LYS A 9 1.56 -7.31 11.09
N SER A 10 1.61 -8.61 10.82
CA SER A 10 2.82 -9.42 11.02
C SER A 10 4.00 -9.07 10.12
N THR A 11 3.76 -8.45 8.95
CA THR A 11 4.84 -8.03 8.04
C THR A 11 5.55 -6.76 8.49
N PHE A 12 5.00 -6.04 9.46
CA PHE A 12 5.63 -4.84 10.02
C PHE A 12 6.40 -5.18 11.30
N GLU A 13 7.67 -5.59 11.14
CA GLU A 13 8.54 -6.01 12.24
C GLU A 13 8.56 -5.04 13.44
N LYS A 14 8.47 -3.73 13.15
CA LYS A 14 8.58 -2.66 14.17
C LYS A 14 7.35 -2.49 15.05
N PHE A 15 6.18 -2.99 14.66
CA PHE A 15 4.95 -2.81 15.45
C PHE A 15 3.99 -4.00 15.43
N ARG A 16 4.41 -5.15 14.89
CA ARG A 16 3.62 -6.38 14.89
C ARG A 16 3.13 -6.83 16.27
N THR A 17 3.82 -6.41 17.34
CA THR A 17 3.52 -6.75 18.75
C THR A 17 2.63 -5.74 19.49
N LEU A 18 2.20 -4.63 18.86
CA LEU A 18 1.37 -3.63 19.54
C LEU A 18 -0.09 -4.06 19.58
N ASP A 19 -0.64 -4.31 20.77
CA ASP A 19 -1.98 -4.89 20.92
C ASP A 19 -3.10 -3.86 21.01
N CYS A 20 -2.80 -2.60 21.35
CA CYS A 20 -3.81 -1.55 21.54
C CYS A 20 -3.85 -0.54 20.38
N ASN A 21 -5.08 -0.18 19.98
CA ASN A 21 -5.37 0.80 18.92
C ASN A 21 -4.68 2.14 19.16
N GLN A 22 -4.66 2.61 20.41
CA GLN A 22 -4.03 3.89 20.77
C GLN A 22 -2.52 3.89 20.48
N GLU A 23 -1.84 2.76 20.71
CA GLU A 23 -0.40 2.62 20.42
C GLU A 23 -0.11 2.54 18.92
N LEU A 24 -1.06 2.03 18.12
CA LEU A 24 -0.95 2.04 16.66
C LEU A 24 -1.16 3.45 16.07
N TRP A 25 -2.13 4.21 16.60
CA TRP A 25 -2.37 5.60 16.19
C TRP A 25 -1.20 6.54 16.52
N GLU A 26 -0.53 6.31 17.65
CA GLU A 26 0.64 7.06 18.08
C GLU A 26 1.95 6.53 17.45
N ASN A 27 1.88 5.45 16.67
CA ASN A 27 3.06 4.84 16.07
C ASN A 27 3.58 5.69 14.89
N SER A 28 4.75 6.30 15.09
CA SER A 28 5.40 7.14 14.09
C SER A 28 5.72 6.42 12.78
N VAL A 29 5.98 5.10 12.80
CA VAL A 29 6.24 4.30 11.59
C VAL A 29 4.95 4.15 10.78
N LEU A 30 3.83 3.87 11.44
CA LEU A 30 2.54 3.75 10.76
C LEU A 30 2.07 5.09 10.20
N MET A 31 2.22 6.18 10.97
CA MET A 31 1.93 7.53 10.48
C MET A 31 2.79 7.90 9.27
N THR A 32 4.09 7.59 9.31
CA THR A 32 5.01 7.85 8.18
C THR A 32 4.62 7.05 6.95
N HIS A 33 4.21 5.79 7.10
CA HIS A 33 3.73 4.97 5.99
C HIS A 33 2.42 5.52 5.40
N GLY A 34 1.45 5.88 6.25
CA GLY A 34 0.20 6.51 5.82
C GLY A 34 0.43 7.83 5.08
N LEU A 35 1.36 8.67 5.56
CA LEU A 35 1.78 9.89 4.87
C LEU A 35 2.42 9.60 3.52
N GLY A 36 3.25 8.54 3.41
CA GLY A 36 3.83 8.11 2.14
C GLY A 36 2.77 7.70 1.12
N VAL A 37 1.75 6.95 1.56
CA VAL A 37 0.61 6.57 0.70
C VAL A 37 -0.17 7.81 0.25
N MET A 38 -0.48 8.73 1.17
CA MET A 38 -1.21 9.97 0.82
C MET A 38 -0.41 10.88 -0.11
N SER A 39 0.91 10.96 0.08
CA SER A 39 1.79 11.74 -0.80
C SER A 39 1.86 11.13 -2.21
N ALA A 40 1.94 9.80 -2.32
CA ALA A 40 1.90 9.12 -3.61
C ALA A 40 0.57 9.38 -4.34
N ILE A 41 -0.56 9.35 -3.62
CA ILE A 41 -1.88 9.69 -4.19
C ILE A 41 -1.93 11.15 -4.66
N ASP A 42 -1.39 12.08 -3.86
CA ASP A 42 -1.37 13.51 -4.22
C ASP A 42 -0.46 13.77 -5.44
N GLU A 43 0.65 13.06 -5.53
CA GLU A 43 1.59 13.11 -6.67
C GLU A 43 0.94 12.54 -7.94
N ILE A 44 0.17 11.46 -7.84
CA ILE A 44 -0.63 10.92 -8.96
C ILE A 44 -1.65 11.92 -9.44
N ILE A 45 -2.41 12.53 -8.53
CA ILE A 45 -3.45 13.51 -8.87
C ILE A 45 -2.82 14.76 -9.48
N SER A 46 -1.65 15.18 -8.99
CA SER A 46 -0.94 16.39 -9.43
C SER A 46 -0.23 16.22 -10.77
N ASN A 47 0.11 14.98 -11.17
CA ASN A 47 0.81 14.66 -12.41
C ASN A 47 -0.06 13.89 -13.40
N LEU A 48 -1.39 14.03 -13.34
CA LEU A 48 -2.31 13.42 -14.32
C LEU A 48 -2.01 13.80 -15.78
N ASP A 49 -1.28 14.89 -16.01
CA ASP A 49 -0.84 15.33 -17.33
C ASP A 49 0.41 14.58 -17.86
N ASP A 50 1.09 13.80 -17.00
CA ASP A 50 2.25 12.96 -17.33
C ASP A 50 2.06 11.55 -16.74
N GLU A 51 1.24 10.77 -17.44
CA GLU A 51 0.87 9.40 -17.08
C GLU A 51 2.09 8.47 -16.98
N ASP A 52 3.09 8.63 -17.85
CA ASP A 52 4.29 7.78 -17.89
C ASP A 52 5.14 7.96 -16.63
N THR A 53 5.34 9.21 -16.19
CA THR A 53 6.06 9.50 -14.94
C THR A 53 5.34 8.90 -13.73
N VAL A 54 4.02 9.07 -13.66
CA VAL A 54 3.21 8.52 -12.58
C VAL A 54 3.28 6.99 -12.55
N TYR A 55 3.18 6.37 -13.71
CA TYR A 55 3.23 4.92 -13.86
C TYR A 55 4.54 4.34 -13.31
N GLU A 56 5.69 4.86 -13.73
CA GLU A 56 7.00 4.36 -13.28
C GLU A 56 7.26 4.62 -11.79
N LEU A 57 6.78 5.74 -11.24
CA LEU A 57 6.89 6.02 -9.80
C LEU A 57 6.18 4.95 -8.95
N ILE A 58 4.96 4.56 -9.33
CA ILE A 58 4.20 3.55 -8.58
C ILE A 58 4.86 2.18 -8.71
N LEU A 59 5.35 1.83 -9.91
CA LEU A 59 6.07 0.58 -10.11
C LEU A 59 7.32 0.51 -9.24
N GLU A 60 8.15 1.54 -9.25
CA GLU A 60 9.38 1.58 -8.45
C GLU A 60 9.06 1.48 -6.96
N GLN A 61 7.99 2.12 -6.51
CA GLN A 61 7.54 1.99 -5.13
C GLN A 61 7.18 0.53 -4.79
N GLY A 62 6.49 -0.17 -5.69
CA GLY A 62 6.22 -1.62 -5.60
C GLY A 62 7.50 -2.45 -5.53
N ARG A 63 8.44 -2.25 -6.45
CA ARG A 63 9.75 -2.94 -6.47
C ARG A 63 10.50 -2.73 -5.16
N SER A 64 10.41 -1.53 -4.59
CA SER A 64 11.08 -1.17 -3.37
C SER A 64 10.61 -2.00 -2.16
N HIS A 65 9.38 -2.53 -2.17
CA HIS A 65 8.83 -3.31 -1.05
C HIS A 65 9.44 -4.71 -0.92
N VAL A 66 10.12 -5.21 -1.95
CA VAL A 66 10.85 -6.49 -1.89
C VAL A 66 11.90 -6.49 -0.78
N ARG A 67 12.44 -5.32 -0.40
CA ARG A 67 13.40 -5.21 0.71
C ARG A 67 12.84 -5.61 2.08
N PHE A 68 11.53 -5.75 2.21
CA PHE A 68 10.87 -6.05 3.49
C PHE A 68 10.69 -7.55 3.75
N GLY A 69 11.23 -8.41 2.89
CA GLY A 69 11.40 -9.84 3.16
C GLY A 69 10.52 -10.75 2.31
N ASP A 70 10.93 -12.02 2.23
CA ASP A 70 10.35 -13.05 1.35
C ASP A 70 8.95 -13.49 1.77
N ASP A 71 8.54 -13.21 3.01
CA ASP A 71 7.21 -13.52 3.54
C ASP A 71 6.14 -12.52 3.06
N LEU A 72 6.54 -11.43 2.39
CA LEU A 72 5.61 -10.45 1.83
C LEU A 72 5.03 -10.99 0.52
N THR A 73 3.71 -11.15 0.45
CA THR A 73 3.02 -11.54 -0.78
C THR A 73 2.31 -10.34 -1.40
N SER A 74 2.17 -10.34 -2.73
CA SER A 74 1.53 -9.25 -3.48
C SER A 74 0.08 -9.01 -3.05
N ASP A 75 -0.64 -10.05 -2.62
CA ASP A 75 -2.03 -9.95 -2.19
C ASP A 75 -2.23 -9.07 -0.95
N ILE A 76 -1.17 -8.90 -0.14
CA ILE A 76 -1.23 -8.13 1.10
C ILE A 76 -1.49 -6.64 0.86
N PHE A 77 -1.09 -6.12 -0.30
CA PHE A 77 -1.27 -4.71 -0.66
C PHE A 77 -2.76 -4.36 -0.81
N TRP A 78 -3.60 -5.32 -1.20
CA TRP A 78 -5.05 -5.10 -1.31
C TRP A 78 -5.74 -4.89 0.03
N ALA A 79 -5.09 -5.25 1.16
CA ALA A 79 -5.67 -5.03 2.48
C ALA A 79 -5.87 -3.54 2.85
N ILE A 80 -5.22 -2.61 2.13
CA ILE A 80 -5.38 -1.17 2.35
C ILE A 80 -6.64 -0.59 1.70
N GLU A 81 -7.20 -1.26 0.69
CA GLU A 81 -8.28 -0.73 -0.14
C GLU A 81 -9.51 -0.30 0.67
N LYS A 82 -10.11 -1.24 1.42
CA LYS A 82 -11.32 -0.97 2.20
C LYS A 82 -11.08 0.07 3.31
N PRO A 83 -10.01 -0.01 4.11
CA PRO A 83 -9.65 1.05 5.08
C PRO A 83 -9.48 2.42 4.44
N PHE A 84 -8.82 2.50 3.28
CA PHE A 84 -8.62 3.74 2.55
C PHE A 84 -9.96 4.35 2.11
N LEU A 85 -10.82 3.59 1.45
CA LEU A 85 -12.14 4.06 0.99
C LEU A 85 -13.04 4.48 2.16
N ALA A 86 -12.97 3.76 3.29
CA ALA A 86 -13.68 4.15 4.50
C ALA A 86 -13.19 5.51 5.05
N ALA A 87 -11.88 5.73 5.10
CA ALA A 87 -11.28 6.98 5.56
C ALA A 87 -11.64 8.16 4.63
N VAL A 88 -11.60 7.96 3.32
CA VAL A 88 -12.02 8.98 2.34
C VAL A 88 -13.50 9.33 2.53
N LYS A 89 -14.37 8.34 2.68
CA LYS A 89 -15.80 8.57 2.93
C LYS A 89 -16.03 9.36 4.22
N GLN A 90 -15.30 9.05 5.29
CA GLN A 90 -15.38 9.79 6.55
C GLN A 90 -14.90 11.24 6.40
N MET A 91 -13.80 11.46 5.68
CA MET A 91 -13.23 12.79 5.44
C MET A 91 -14.20 13.72 4.70
N PHE A 92 -14.90 13.20 3.69
CA PHE A 92 -15.89 13.99 2.94
C PHE A 92 -17.25 14.08 3.63
N GLY A 93 -17.59 13.16 4.53
CA GLY A 93 -18.83 13.17 5.31
C GLY A 93 -20.06 13.35 4.43
N SER A 94 -20.85 14.39 4.68
CA SER A 94 -22.06 14.72 3.90
C SER A 94 -21.78 15.18 2.47
N ARG A 95 -20.54 15.53 2.14
CA ARG A 95 -20.10 15.90 0.77
C ARG A 95 -19.66 14.69 -0.05
N TYR A 96 -19.65 13.49 0.54
CA TYR A 96 -19.31 12.28 -0.19
C TYR A 96 -20.41 11.96 -1.20
N THR A 97 -20.06 11.96 -2.49
CA THR A 97 -21.00 11.72 -3.60
C THR A 97 -20.64 10.43 -4.34
N PRO A 98 -21.59 9.83 -5.09
CA PRO A 98 -21.29 8.67 -5.93
C PRO A 98 -20.15 8.90 -6.93
N LYS A 99 -19.97 10.15 -7.39
CA LYS A 99 -18.86 10.53 -8.26
C LYS A 99 -17.52 10.44 -7.54
N LEU A 100 -17.44 10.93 -6.30
CA LEU A 100 -16.23 10.80 -5.48
C LEU A 100 -15.94 9.34 -5.15
N GLU A 101 -16.97 8.57 -4.80
CA GLU A 101 -16.82 7.12 -4.55
C GLU A 101 -16.21 6.39 -5.75
N THR A 102 -16.74 6.65 -6.95
CA THR A 102 -16.22 6.07 -8.19
C THR A 102 -14.76 6.51 -8.42
N LEU A 103 -14.47 7.81 -8.29
CA LEU A 103 -13.14 8.36 -8.53
C LEU A 103 -12.08 7.74 -7.60
N TYR A 104 -12.33 7.72 -6.29
CA TYR A 104 -11.38 7.20 -5.31
C TYR A 104 -11.24 5.67 -5.40
N THR A 105 -12.31 4.95 -5.74
CA THR A 105 -12.25 3.49 -5.98
C THR A 105 -11.36 3.16 -7.17
N VAL A 106 -11.58 3.82 -8.31
CA VAL A 106 -10.75 3.61 -9.51
C VAL A 106 -9.29 3.99 -9.24
N THR A 107 -9.06 5.11 -8.55
CA THR A 107 -7.71 5.59 -8.23
C THR A 107 -6.95 4.60 -7.35
N ILE A 108 -7.55 4.14 -6.24
CA ILE A 108 -6.84 3.22 -5.33
C ILE A 108 -6.61 1.85 -5.98
N HIS A 109 -7.54 1.36 -6.79
CA HIS A 109 -7.37 0.12 -7.55
C HIS A 109 -6.22 0.21 -8.54
N TYR A 110 -6.12 1.32 -9.27
CA TYR A 110 -5.02 1.57 -10.19
C TYR A 110 -3.67 1.55 -9.48
N ILE A 111 -3.56 2.26 -8.35
CA ILE A 111 -2.35 2.33 -7.53
C ILE A 111 -1.94 0.95 -7.02
N ILE A 112 -2.86 0.23 -6.37
CA ILE A 112 -2.54 -1.09 -5.80
C ILE A 112 -2.16 -2.07 -6.91
N SER A 113 -2.82 -2.00 -8.07
CA SER A 113 -2.51 -2.87 -9.22
C SER A 113 -1.07 -2.66 -9.73
N LEU A 114 -0.66 -1.41 -9.92
CA LEU A 114 0.71 -1.11 -10.35
C LEU A 114 1.73 -1.45 -9.27
N LEU A 115 1.44 -1.15 -8.01
CA LEU A 115 2.33 -1.45 -6.89
C LEU A 115 2.54 -2.97 -6.76
N THR A 116 1.47 -3.75 -6.89
CA THR A 116 1.49 -5.22 -6.94
C THR A 116 2.32 -5.71 -8.13
N HIS A 117 2.15 -5.10 -9.32
CA HIS A 117 2.90 -5.47 -10.51
C HIS A 117 4.41 -5.22 -10.31
N GLY A 118 4.80 -4.03 -9.88
CA GLY A 118 6.20 -3.69 -9.61
C GLY A 118 6.84 -4.62 -8.58
N PHE A 119 6.11 -4.95 -7.51
CA PHE A 119 6.56 -5.91 -6.51
C PHE A 119 6.79 -7.30 -7.10
N SER A 120 5.78 -7.87 -7.77
CA SER A 120 5.86 -9.22 -8.34
C SER A 120 6.94 -9.34 -9.41
N SER A 121 7.06 -8.35 -10.31
CA SER A 121 8.13 -8.32 -11.32
C SER A 121 9.51 -8.34 -10.66
N LYS A 122 9.70 -7.57 -9.58
CA LYS A 122 11.00 -7.56 -8.89
C LYS A 122 11.30 -8.86 -8.16
N MET A 123 10.28 -9.52 -7.64
CA MET A 123 10.43 -10.83 -6.99
C MET A 123 10.79 -11.94 -7.97
N GLU A 124 10.26 -11.89 -9.19
CA GLU A 124 10.60 -12.83 -10.27
C GLU A 124 12.03 -12.64 -10.79
N GLU A 125 12.55 -11.40 -10.78
CA GLU A 125 13.93 -11.08 -11.15
C GLU A 125 14.97 -11.55 -10.12
N GLN A 126 14.60 -11.75 -8.85
CA GLN A 126 15.54 -12.22 -7.84
C GLN A 126 15.85 -13.71 -8.08
N PRO A 127 17.12 -14.11 -8.23
CA PRO A 127 17.45 -15.52 -8.29
C PRO A 127 17.00 -16.16 -6.98
N ARG A 128 16.04 -17.08 -7.05
CA ARG A 128 15.77 -17.99 -5.93
C ARG A 128 17.08 -18.69 -5.66
N ASP A 129 17.74 -18.37 -4.54
CA ASP A 129 18.95 -19.09 -4.15
C ASP A 129 18.60 -20.57 -4.11
N VAL A 130 19.12 -21.29 -5.11
CA VAL A 130 18.99 -22.73 -5.20
C VAL A 130 19.94 -23.26 -4.13
N PHE A 131 19.45 -23.37 -2.90
CA PHE A 131 20.10 -24.17 -1.87
C PHE A 131 20.00 -25.65 -2.26
N PHE A 132 20.87 -26.05 -3.19
CA PHE A 132 21.41 -27.38 -3.20
C PHE A 132 22.40 -27.47 -2.03
N THR A 133 21.99 -28.15 -0.96
CA THR A 133 22.95 -28.83 -0.10
C THR A 133 22.54 -30.29 -0.01
N SER A 134 23.26 -31.07 -0.80
CA SER A 134 23.69 -32.48 -0.70
C SER A 134 23.02 -33.39 0.33
#